data_AF-A0A920RCA5-F1
#
_entry.id   AF-A0A920RCA5-F1
#
_cell.length_a   1.000
_cell.length_b   1.000
_cell.length_c   1.000
_cell.angle_alpha   90.00
_cell.angle_beta   90.00
_cell.angle_gamma   90.00
#
_symmetry.space_group_name_H-M   'P 1'
#
loop_
_entity.id
_entity.type
_entity.pdbx_description
1 polymer ?
#
loop_
_entity_poly.entity_id
_entity_poly.type
_entity_poly.pdbx_seq_one_letter_code
_entity_poly.pdbx_strand_id
1 'polypeptide(L)'
;MSRSHAGSYKDSKNDCLFCVVRPNELLSENESCYASKDAHPVTPQHTLIIPKRHVVDYFDLTELELVGIHQMLIAMRSRIKNDDLTVKGFNIGVNAGKTAGQSIPHVHIHLIPRRQGDVENPQGGVRGVIPDKQKY
;
A
#
# COMPACT_ATOMS: atom_id res chain seq x y z
N MET A 1 -6.16 3.24 34.35
CA MET A 1 -4.69 3.09 34.34
C MET A 1 -4.39 2.04 33.27
N SER A 2 -3.80 2.35 32.14
CA SER A 2 -2.38 2.67 31.99
C SER A 2 -2.15 3.58 30.79
N ARG A 3 -1.21 4.52 30.96
CA ARG A 3 -0.64 5.30 29.86
C ARG A 3 0.29 4.37 29.07
N SER A 4 0.06 4.18 27.78
CA SER A 4 1.08 3.65 26.87
C SER A 4 1.52 4.75 25.92
N HIS A 5 2.80 5.06 25.98
CA HIS A 5 3.48 6.11 25.22
C HIS A 5 3.38 5.85 23.71
N ALA A 6 2.38 6.45 23.05
CA ALA A 6 2.37 6.58 21.61
C ALA A 6 3.35 7.71 21.24
N GLY A 7 4.49 7.34 20.65
CA GLY A 7 5.42 8.32 20.07
C GLY A 7 4.66 9.26 19.13
N SER A 8 4.91 10.55 19.26
CA SER A 8 4.17 11.65 18.66
C SER A 8 4.22 11.63 17.13
N TYR A 9 3.36 10.85 16.50
CA TYR A 9 2.95 11.14 15.12
C TYR A 9 1.77 12.09 15.21
N LYS A 10 1.90 13.26 14.60
CA LYS A 10 0.81 14.20 14.48
C LYS A 10 -0.20 13.60 13.48
N ASP A 11 -1.27 13.00 13.99
CA ASP A 11 -2.41 12.48 13.20
C ASP A 11 -3.27 13.60 12.60
N SER A 12 -2.65 14.70 12.18
CA SER A 12 -3.36 15.85 11.63
C SER A 12 -3.21 15.84 10.11
N LYS A 13 -4.34 15.97 9.41
CA LYS A 13 -4.43 16.10 7.94
C LYS A 13 -3.40 17.09 7.36
N ASN A 14 -3.07 18.14 8.10
CA ASN A 14 -2.20 19.23 7.65
C ASN A 14 -0.72 18.84 7.52
N ASP A 15 -0.28 17.79 8.21
CA ASP A 15 1.11 17.31 8.18
C ASP A 15 1.26 15.94 7.46
N CYS A 16 0.18 15.44 6.84
CA CYS A 16 0.18 14.12 6.20
C CYS A 16 0.71 14.16 4.77
N LEU A 17 1.75 13.36 4.50
CA LEU A 17 2.36 13.18 3.17
C LEU A 17 1.38 12.71 2.08
N PHE A 18 0.32 11.99 2.46
CA PHE A 18 -0.68 11.44 1.56
C PHE A 18 -1.94 12.28 1.44
N CYS A 19 -2.10 13.33 2.28
CA CYS A 19 -3.17 14.31 2.06
C CYS A 19 -2.84 15.30 0.94
N VAL A 20 -1.57 15.40 0.54
CA VAL A 20 -1.11 16.24 -0.57
C VAL A 20 -0.71 15.33 -1.73
N VAL A 21 -1.56 15.26 -2.75
CA VAL A 21 -1.27 14.48 -3.96
C VAL A 21 -0.17 15.18 -4.75
N ARG A 22 0.94 14.48 -4.99
CA ARG A 22 2.05 14.98 -5.81
C ARG A 22 1.79 14.63 -7.28
N PRO A 23 1.58 15.62 -8.19
CA PRO A 23 1.18 15.33 -9.57
C PRO A 23 2.14 14.42 -10.34
N ASN A 24 3.45 14.51 -10.08
CA ASN A 24 4.47 13.71 -10.77
C ASN A 24 4.42 12.21 -10.42
N GLU A 25 3.78 11.85 -9.32
CA GLU A 25 3.69 10.46 -8.83
C GLU A 25 2.30 9.84 -9.10
N LEU A 26 1.30 10.68 -9.39
CA LEU A 26 -0.08 10.28 -9.65
C LEU A 26 -0.17 9.43 -10.93
N LEU A 27 -0.73 8.23 -10.79
CA LEU A 27 -0.95 7.30 -11.90
C LEU A 27 -2.40 7.34 -12.41
N SER A 28 -3.35 7.46 -11.48
CA SER A 28 -4.80 7.48 -11.74
C SER A 28 -5.54 7.88 -10.47
N GLU A 29 -6.79 8.30 -10.59
CA GLU A 29 -7.68 8.55 -9.45
C GLU A 29 -9.14 8.23 -9.78
N ASN A 30 -9.92 7.99 -8.74
CA ASN A 30 -11.39 7.95 -8.81
C ASN A 30 -11.97 8.82 -7.69
N GLU A 31 -13.27 8.73 -7.42
CA GLU A 31 -13.92 9.56 -6.41
C GLU A 31 -13.38 9.33 -4.99
N SER A 32 -13.00 8.10 -4.64
CA SER A 32 -12.64 7.72 -3.27
C SER A 32 -11.13 7.66 -3.00
N CYS A 33 -10.32 7.38 -4.02
CA CYS A 33 -8.89 7.11 -3.86
C CYS A 33 -8.06 7.56 -5.07
N TYR A 34 -6.74 7.54 -4.90
CA TYR A 34 -5.78 7.73 -5.98
C TYR A 34 -4.70 6.65 -5.94
N ALA A 35 -4.11 6.38 -7.11
CA ALA A 35 -2.97 5.50 -7.28
C ALA A 35 -1.71 6.34 -7.47
N SER A 36 -0.64 6.02 -6.74
CA SER A 36 0.64 6.72 -6.81
C SER A 36 1.79 5.72 -6.93
N LYS A 37 2.88 6.11 -7.58
CA LYS A 37 4.14 5.36 -7.49
C LYS A 37 4.66 5.41 -6.06
N ASP A 38 5.19 4.30 -5.56
CA ASP A 38 5.95 4.30 -4.31
C ASP A 38 7.33 4.95 -4.56
N ALA A 39 7.75 5.84 -3.65
CA ALA A 39 9.06 6.48 -3.70
C ALA A 39 10.22 5.51 -3.37
N HIS A 40 9.91 4.44 -2.63
CA HIS A 40 10.83 3.37 -2.23
C HIS A 40 10.25 2.01 -2.66
N PRO A 41 10.19 1.75 -3.98
CA PRO A 41 9.50 0.57 -4.50
C PRO A 41 10.17 -0.74 -4.04
N VAL A 42 9.38 -1.71 -3.55
CA VAL A 42 9.86 -3.07 -3.24
C VAL A 42 10.30 -3.78 -4.52
N THR A 43 9.53 -3.60 -5.60
CA THR A 43 9.86 -4.04 -6.95
C THR A 43 9.49 -2.96 -7.97
N PRO A 44 10.08 -2.94 -9.18
CA PRO A 44 9.72 -1.96 -10.20
C PRO A 44 8.21 -1.94 -10.49
N GLN A 45 7.63 -0.74 -10.53
CA GLN A 45 6.19 -0.43 -10.63
C GLN A 45 5.35 -0.68 -9.36
N HIS A 46 5.98 -0.79 -8.18
CA HIS A 46 5.27 -0.76 -6.90
C HIS A 46 4.38 0.49 -6.80
N THR A 47 3.09 0.25 -6.61
CA THR A 47 2.04 1.26 -6.63
C THR A 47 1.30 1.26 -5.30
N LEU A 48 1.00 2.45 -4.78
CA LEU A 48 0.21 2.67 -3.58
C LEU A 48 -1.19 3.14 -3.97
N ILE A 49 -2.22 2.50 -3.41
CA ILE A 49 -3.62 2.95 -3.52
C ILE A 49 -4.02 3.60 -2.21
N ILE A 50 -4.42 4.87 -2.26
CA ILE A 50 -4.53 5.73 -1.09
C ILE A 50 -5.90 6.41 -1.11
N PRO A 51 -6.72 6.31 -0.04
CA PRO A 51 -7.98 7.03 0.03
C PRO A 51 -7.72 8.54 0.07
N LYS A 52 -8.58 9.31 -0.60
CA LYS A 52 -8.51 10.77 -0.59
C LYS A 52 -8.85 11.33 0.79
N ARG A 53 -9.77 10.69 1.51
CA ARG A 53 -10.04 10.97 2.92
C ARG A 53 -8.82 10.54 3.74
N HIS A 54 -8.44 11.37 4.71
CA HIS A 54 -7.44 10.98 5.69
C HIS A 54 -8.05 9.95 6.65
N VAL A 55 -7.55 8.73 6.58
CA VAL A 55 -7.97 7.59 7.41
C VAL A 55 -6.71 6.88 7.86
N VAL A 56 -6.50 6.74 9.17
CA VAL A 56 -5.27 6.15 9.70
C VAL A 56 -5.26 4.65 9.47
N ASP A 57 -6.32 3.96 9.89
CA ASP A 57 -6.37 2.50 9.90
C ASP A 57 -7.22 1.95 8.74
N TYR A 58 -6.86 0.75 8.26
CA TYR A 58 -7.62 0.04 7.22
C TYR A 58 -9.02 -0.32 7.68
N PHE A 59 -9.20 -0.64 8.96
CA PHE A 59 -10.48 -1.05 9.50
C PHE A 59 -11.46 0.14 9.71
N ASP A 60 -11.01 1.38 9.49
CA ASP A 60 -11.83 2.60 9.54
C ASP A 60 -12.28 3.08 8.13
N LEU A 61 -12.01 2.30 7.09
CA LEU A 61 -12.49 2.56 5.73
C LEU A 61 -13.99 2.29 5.63
N THR A 62 -14.68 3.17 4.90
CA THR A 62 -16.09 2.99 4.53
C THR A 62 -16.24 1.98 3.39
N GLU A 63 -17.44 1.41 3.22
CA GLU A 63 -17.73 0.48 2.13
C GLU A 63 -17.48 1.11 0.74
N LEU A 64 -17.85 2.39 0.56
CA LEU A 64 -17.61 3.11 -0.68
C LEU A 64 -16.12 3.25 -0.99
N GLU A 65 -15.30 3.54 0.02
CA GLU A 65 -13.85 3.62 -0.14
C GLU A 65 -13.25 2.25 -0.47
N LEU A 66 -13.70 1.18 0.20
CA LEU A 66 -13.25 -0.19 -0.08
C LEU A 66 -13.55 -0.59 -1.53
N VAL A 67 -14.75 -0.27 -2.04
CA VAL A 67 -15.12 -0.52 -3.44
C VAL A 67 -14.24 0.28 -4.39
N GLY A 68 -14.05 1.58 -4.14
CA GLY A 68 -13.21 2.45 -4.97
C GLY A 68 -11.74 1.99 -5.00
N ILE A 69 -11.19 1.60 -3.85
CA ILE A 69 -9.84 1.05 -3.71
C ILE A 69 -9.72 -0.26 -4.50
N HIS A 70 -10.70 -1.16 -4.37
CA HIS A 70 -10.69 -2.43 -5.09
C HIS A 70 -10.71 -2.24 -6.62
N GLN A 71 -11.55 -1.34 -7.12
CA GLN A 71 -11.59 -0.98 -8.53
C GLN A 71 -10.23 -0.42 -9.01
N MET A 72 -9.60 0.43 -8.21
CA MET A 72 -8.29 0.99 -8.52
C MET A 72 -7.20 -0.09 -8.55
N LEU A 73 -7.21 -1.05 -7.62
CA LEU A 73 -6.28 -2.20 -7.63
C LEU A 73 -6.40 -3.01 -8.92
N ILE A 74 -7.62 -3.30 -9.38
CA ILE A 74 -7.86 -4.02 -10.63
C ILE A 74 -7.35 -3.22 -11.84
N ALA A 75 -7.64 -1.92 -11.88
CA ALA A 75 -7.20 -1.04 -12.96
C ALA A 75 -5.67 -0.96 -13.04
N MET A 76 -4.99 -0.73 -11.91
CA MET A 76 -3.53 -0.64 -11.85
C MET A 76 -2.86 -1.98 -12.14
N ARG A 77 -3.40 -3.09 -11.64
CA ARG A 77 -2.92 -4.43 -12.01
C ARG A 77 -2.96 -4.64 -13.53
N SER A 78 -4.08 -4.29 -14.17
CA SER A 78 -4.25 -4.45 -15.62
C SER A 78 -3.26 -3.57 -16.39
N ARG A 79 -3.11 -2.30 -15.99
CA ARG A 79 -2.12 -1.38 -16.58
C ARG A 79 -0.69 -1.93 -16.46
N ILE A 80 -0.27 -2.30 -15.25
CA ILE A 80 1.08 -2.86 -14.98
C ILE A 80 1.36 -4.08 -15.87
N LYS A 81 0.39 -5.00 -15.98
CA LYS A 81 0.56 -6.19 -16.83
C LYS A 81 0.67 -5.87 -18.32
N ASN A 82 0.01 -4.80 -18.78
CA ASN A 82 0.09 -4.36 -20.17
C ASN A 82 1.42 -3.65 -20.46
N ASP A 83 1.93 -2.89 -19.48
CA ASP A 83 3.18 -2.14 -19.58
C ASP A 83 4.41 -3.07 -19.44
N ASP A 84 4.31 -4.15 -18.66
CA ASP A 84 5.38 -5.13 -18.45
C ASP A 84 4.85 -6.59 -18.45
N LEU A 85 5.02 -7.26 -19.59
CA LEU A 85 4.59 -8.64 -19.81
C LEU A 85 5.37 -9.66 -18.95
N THR A 86 6.49 -9.27 -18.33
CA THR A 86 7.27 -10.14 -17.44
C THR A 86 6.64 -10.27 -16.05
N VAL A 87 5.71 -9.38 -15.68
CA VAL A 87 4.97 -9.46 -14.43
C VAL A 87 4.02 -10.66 -14.45
N LYS A 88 4.25 -11.63 -13.57
CA LYS A 88 3.48 -12.89 -13.49
C LYS A 88 2.62 -13.00 -12.23
N GLY A 89 2.87 -12.17 -11.21
CA GLY A 89 2.13 -12.19 -9.96
C GLY A 89 2.09 -10.83 -9.29
N PHE A 90 1.38 -10.74 -8.18
CA PHE A 90 1.31 -9.54 -7.36
C PHE A 90 1.25 -9.93 -5.89
N ASN A 91 1.91 -9.15 -5.03
CA ASN A 91 1.57 -9.08 -3.62
C ASN A 91 0.70 -7.86 -3.38
N ILE A 92 -0.37 -8.04 -2.61
CA ILE A 92 -1.20 -6.95 -2.10
C ILE A 92 -1.04 -6.96 -0.58
N GLY A 93 -0.75 -5.81 0.00
CA GLY A 93 -0.47 -5.70 1.43
C GLY A 93 -0.93 -4.38 2.02
N VAL A 94 -1.31 -4.40 3.29
CA VAL A 94 -1.69 -3.24 4.07
C VAL A 94 -1.14 -3.43 5.48
N ASN A 95 -0.50 -2.40 6.03
CA ASN A 95 -0.10 -2.39 7.43
C ASN A 95 -1.13 -1.56 8.22
N ALA A 96 -1.81 -2.21 9.16
CA ALA A 96 -2.76 -1.57 10.08
C ALA A 96 -2.12 -1.44 11.46
N GLY A 97 -1.76 -0.22 11.82
CA GLY A 97 -1.09 0.10 13.08
C GLY A 97 0.44 -0.02 13.05
N LYS A 98 1.08 0.70 13.96
CA LYS A 98 2.55 0.83 14.04
C LYS A 98 3.27 -0.51 14.23
N THR A 99 2.73 -1.41 15.05
CA THR A 99 3.32 -2.74 15.31
C THR A 99 3.33 -3.62 14.06
N ALA A 100 2.40 -3.39 13.13
CA ALA A 100 2.36 -4.06 11.83
C ALA A 100 3.30 -3.40 10.79
N GLY A 101 4.07 -2.38 11.18
CA GLY A 101 5.00 -1.67 10.29
C GLY A 101 4.37 -0.49 9.54
N GLN A 102 3.22 0.01 9.97
CA GLN A 102 2.66 1.24 9.39
C GLN A 102 3.52 2.45 9.78
N SER A 103 4.15 3.09 8.80
CA SER A 103 5.05 4.23 8.99
C SER A 103 4.38 5.60 8.76
N ILE A 104 3.40 5.64 7.85
CA ILE A 104 2.58 6.82 7.57
C ILE A 104 1.18 6.56 8.13
N PRO A 105 0.67 7.40 9.06
CA PRO A 105 -0.67 7.25 9.65
C PRO A 105 -1.76 7.73 8.68
N HIS A 106 -1.77 7.14 7.49
CA HIS A 106 -2.80 7.25 6.46
C HIS A 106 -2.77 5.94 5.69
N VAL A 107 -3.83 5.14 5.80
CA VAL A 107 -3.90 3.82 5.18
C VAL A 107 -3.57 3.89 3.70
N HIS A 108 -2.75 2.94 3.26
CA HIS A 108 -2.34 2.82 1.86
C HIS A 108 -2.18 1.34 1.55
N ILE A 109 -2.68 0.94 0.39
CA ILE A 109 -2.65 -0.44 -0.06
C ILE A 109 -1.51 -0.58 -1.05
N HIS A 110 -0.57 -1.46 -0.73
CA HIS A 110 0.54 -1.81 -1.58
C HIS A 110 0.06 -2.75 -2.70
N LEU A 111 0.38 -2.41 -3.95
CA LEU A 111 0.27 -3.29 -5.10
C LEU A 111 1.67 -3.52 -5.66
N ILE A 112 2.27 -4.65 -5.31
CA ILE A 112 3.67 -4.98 -5.60
C ILE A 112 3.70 -6.03 -6.73
N PRO A 113 4.09 -5.65 -7.96
CA PRO A 113 4.22 -6.61 -9.06
C PRO A 113 5.40 -7.55 -8.87
N ARG A 114 5.21 -8.82 -9.23
CA ARG A 114 6.18 -9.90 -9.06
C ARG A 114 6.56 -10.51 -10.40
N ARG A 115 7.85 -10.85 -10.54
CA ARG A 115 8.46 -11.45 -11.73
C ARG A 115 9.08 -12.78 -11.35
N GLN A 116 9.25 -13.67 -12.31
CA GLN A 116 9.95 -14.93 -12.05
C GLN A 116 11.42 -14.62 -11.74
N GLY A 117 11.94 -15.19 -10.65
CA GLY A 117 13.34 -15.00 -10.22
C GLY A 117 13.63 -13.68 -9.50
N ASP A 118 12.61 -12.87 -9.16
CA ASP A 118 12.81 -11.65 -8.36
C ASP A 118 13.11 -11.94 -6.88
N VAL A 119 12.92 -13.18 -6.44
CA VAL A 119 13.34 -13.73 -5.16
C VAL A 119 13.72 -15.20 -5.33
N GLU A 120 14.70 -15.68 -4.57
CA GLU A 120 15.17 -17.07 -4.62
C GLU A 120 14.07 -18.08 -4.25
N ASN A 121 13.30 -17.81 -3.18
CA ASN A 121 12.19 -18.66 -2.73
C ASN A 121 10.90 -17.84 -2.56
N PRO A 122 9.94 -17.92 -3.50
CA PRO A 122 8.70 -17.17 -3.43
C PRO A 122 7.66 -17.77 -2.45
N GLN A 123 7.81 -19.03 -2.02
CA GLN A 123 6.81 -19.77 -1.23
C GLN A 123 6.49 -19.11 0.12
N GLY A 124 7.38 -18.26 0.65
CA GLY A 124 7.17 -17.53 1.90
C GLY A 124 6.21 -16.34 1.82
N GLY A 125 6.18 -15.63 0.68
CA GLY A 125 5.27 -14.49 0.45
C GLY A 125 5.10 -13.57 1.67
N VAL A 126 3.84 -13.38 2.07
CA VAL A 126 3.43 -12.53 3.21
C VAL A 126 4.04 -12.94 4.56
N ARG A 127 4.55 -14.17 4.71
CA ARG A 127 5.23 -14.59 5.95
C ARG A 127 6.53 -13.84 6.19
N GLY A 128 7.08 -13.18 5.15
CA GLY A 128 8.24 -12.31 5.26
C GLY A 128 8.06 -11.13 6.23
N VAL A 129 6.83 -10.84 6.70
CA VAL A 129 6.60 -9.87 7.79
C VAL A 129 7.31 -10.27 9.08
N ILE A 130 7.52 -11.56 9.34
CA ILE A 130 8.41 -12.08 10.38
C ILE A 130 9.54 -12.84 9.65
N PRO A 131 10.71 -12.21 9.40
CA PRO A 131 11.75 -12.76 8.52
C PRO A 131 12.15 -14.21 8.85
N ASP A 132 12.32 -14.52 10.13
CA ASP A 132 12.71 -15.86 10.60
C ASP A 132 11.65 -16.95 10.32
N LYS A 133 10.42 -16.55 9.99
CA LYS A 133 9.30 -17.44 9.65
C LYS A 133 8.97 -17.45 8.15
N GLN A 134 9.76 -16.75 7.33
CA GLN A 134 9.50 -16.64 5.89
C GLN A 134 9.58 -18.00 5.18
N LYS A 135 10.56 -18.84 5.53
CA LYS A 135 10.76 -20.17 4.94
C LYS A 135 9.92 -21.22 5.70
N TYR A 136 9.57 -22.30 5.01
CA TYR A 136 8.94 -23.49 5.58
C TYR A 136 9.99 -24.52 5.96
#